data_AF-A0A5C7SKV2-F1
#
_entry.id   AF-A0A5C7SKV2-F1
#
_cell.length_a   1.000
_cell.length_b   1.000
_cell.length_c   1.000
_cell.angle_alpha   90.00
_cell.angle_beta   90.00
_cell.angle_gamma   90.00
#
_symmetry.space_group_name_H-M   'P 1'
#
loop_
_entity.id
_entity.type
_entity.pdbx_description
1 polymer ?
#
loop_
_entity_poly.entity_id
_entity_poly.type
_entity_poly.pdbx_seq_one_letter_code
_entity_poly.pdbx_strand_id
1 'polypeptide(L)'
;ALLGPQPETLAMGLSELLVNGIEHGNLGIDFAEKSRLRESDCWEDEIRRRLTLPEFKDRAVRMRVRKDPTRWVFEISDDGEGFDWRRFLDFDPERAFAPNGRGIALSRQLSFSSLTYIPPGNRVVVTVPREQTPE
;
A
#
# COMPACT_ATOMS: atom_id res chain seq x y z
N ALA A 1 -8.43 -1.22 22.47
CA ALA A 1 -9.37 -1.75 21.47
C ALA A 1 -8.54 -2.30 20.31
N LEU A 2 -8.71 -3.59 19.99
CA LEU A 2 -8.01 -4.20 18.85
C LEU A 2 -8.54 -3.58 17.54
N LEU A 3 -7.68 -3.49 16.52
CA LEU A 3 -8.01 -2.88 15.22
C LEU A 3 -8.84 -3.80 14.30
N GLY A 4 -9.60 -4.73 14.87
CA GLY A 4 -10.37 -5.74 14.14
C GLY A 4 -10.02 -7.17 14.56
N PRO A 5 -10.67 -8.17 13.95
CA PRO A 5 -10.55 -9.59 14.33
C PRO A 5 -9.21 -10.23 13.97
N GLN A 6 -8.44 -9.62 13.06
CA GLN A 6 -7.17 -10.15 12.55
C GLN A 6 -6.10 -9.03 12.50
N PRO A 7 -5.59 -8.60 13.65
CA PRO A 7 -4.71 -7.44 13.74
C PRO A 7 -3.36 -7.64 13.02
N GLU A 8 -2.81 -8.85 12.99
CA GLU A 8 -1.55 -9.16 12.31
C GLU A 8 -1.69 -9.02 10.79
N THR A 9 -2.78 -9.56 10.26
CA THR A 9 -3.09 -9.51 8.83
C THR A 9 -3.39 -8.09 8.38
N LEU A 10 -4.09 -7.31 9.20
CA LEU A 10 -4.29 -5.88 8.99
C LEU A 10 -2.96 -5.12 8.95
N ALA A 11 -2.07 -5.37 9.93
CA ALA A 11 -0.76 -4.72 9.98
C ALA A 11 0.07 -5.01 8.73
N MET A 12 0.07 -6.28 8.28
CA MET A 12 0.74 -6.68 7.04
C MET A 12 0.17 -5.93 5.83
N GLY A 13 -1.16 -5.92 5.66
CA GLY A 13 -1.80 -5.23 4.53
C GLY A 13 -1.55 -3.72 4.52
N LEU A 14 -1.58 -3.06 5.68
CA LEU A 14 -1.25 -1.63 5.78
C LEU A 14 0.22 -1.36 5.49
N SER A 15 1.13 -2.21 5.98
CA SER A 15 2.57 -2.12 5.71
C SER A 15 2.84 -2.17 4.21
N GLU A 16 2.23 -3.12 3.49
CA GLU A 16 2.36 -3.22 2.03
C GLU A 16 1.91 -1.94 1.31
N LEU A 17 0.78 -1.34 1.72
CA LEU A 17 0.30 -0.09 1.12
C LEU A 17 1.23 1.10 1.41
N LEU A 18 1.78 1.17 2.63
CA LEU A 18 2.74 2.21 3.00
C LEU A 18 4.04 2.08 2.20
N VAL A 19 4.57 0.85 2.09
CA VAL A 19 5.79 0.56 1.32
C VAL A 19 5.58 0.89 -0.16
N ASN A 20 4.43 0.51 -0.74
CA ASN A 20 4.11 0.88 -2.12
C ASN A 20 4.06 2.40 -2.33
N GLY A 21 3.49 3.15 -1.37
CA GLY A 21 3.49 4.61 -1.42
C GLY A 21 4.90 5.21 -1.39
N ILE A 22 5.84 4.58 -0.66
CA ILE A 22 7.25 5.01 -0.63
C ILE A 22 7.92 4.67 -1.97
N GLU A 23 7.90 3.40 -2.37
CA GLU A 23 8.62 2.91 -3.54
C GLU A 23 8.08 3.50 -4.85
N HIS A 24 6.79 3.29 -5.10
CA HIS A 24 6.16 3.61 -6.37
C HIS A 24 5.68 5.07 -6.40
N GLY A 25 5.09 5.55 -5.30
CA GLY A 25 4.58 6.91 -5.21
C GLY A 25 5.71 7.94 -5.10
N ASN A 26 6.42 7.92 -3.98
CA ASN A 26 7.39 8.95 -3.67
C ASN A 26 8.69 8.80 -4.47
N LEU A 27 9.25 7.59 -4.54
CA LEU A 27 10.55 7.35 -5.16
C LEU A 27 10.45 7.02 -6.66
N GLY A 28 9.24 6.81 -7.20
CA GLY A 28 9.01 6.57 -8.63
C GLY A 28 9.65 5.28 -9.15
N ILE A 29 9.94 4.31 -8.28
CA ILE A 29 10.49 3.02 -8.70
C ILE A 29 9.33 2.21 -9.27
N ASP A 30 9.29 1.98 -10.58
CA ASP A 30 8.22 1.19 -11.18
C ASP A 30 8.38 -0.33 -10.94
N PHE A 31 7.38 -1.13 -11.33
CA PHE A 31 7.43 -2.58 -11.14
C PHE A 31 8.59 -3.27 -11.88
N ALA A 32 8.92 -2.81 -13.09
CA ALA A 32 9.99 -3.41 -13.89
C ALA A 32 11.38 -3.03 -13.34
N GLU A 33 11.53 -1.80 -12.89
CA GLU A 33 12.71 -1.32 -12.17
C GLU A 33 12.90 -2.07 -10.84
N LYS A 34 11.84 -2.20 -10.03
CA LYS A 34 11.88 -2.97 -8.78
C LYS A 34 12.31 -4.41 -8.99
N SER A 35 11.79 -5.09 -10.02
CA SER A 35 12.19 -6.46 -10.36
C SER A 35 13.69 -6.54 -10.69
N ARG A 36 14.19 -5.65 -11.56
CA ARG A 36 15.62 -5.59 -11.89
C ARG A 36 16.51 -5.30 -10.67
N LEU A 37 16.11 -4.34 -9.84
CA LEU A 37 16.84 -3.99 -8.62
C LEU A 37 16.89 -5.14 -7.60
N ARG A 38 15.83 -5.95 -7.52
CA ARG A 38 15.79 -7.15 -6.67
C ARG A 38 16.64 -8.28 -7.25
N GLU A 39 16.59 -8.49 -8.56
CA GLU A 39 17.44 -9.48 -9.24
C GLU A 39 18.94 -9.15 -9.09
N SER A 40 19.29 -7.87 -9.04
CA SER A 40 20.67 -7.42 -8.83
C SER A 40 21.06 -7.16 -7.37
N ASP A 41 20.18 -7.48 -6.41
CA ASP A 41 20.38 -7.22 -4.96
C ASP A 41 20.74 -5.76 -4.62
N CYS A 42 20.33 -4.81 -5.48
CA CYS A 42 20.62 -3.37 -5.36
C CYS A 42 19.45 -2.55 -4.81
N TRP A 43 18.32 -3.21 -4.53
CA TRP A 43 17.06 -2.54 -4.20
C TRP A 43 17.19 -1.64 -2.97
N GLU A 44 17.78 -2.15 -1.87
CA GLU A 44 17.94 -1.35 -0.66
C GLU A 44 18.84 -0.13 -0.85
N ASP A 45 19.94 -0.29 -1.58
CA ASP A 45 20.88 0.80 -1.84
C ASP A 45 20.25 1.90 -2.70
N GLU A 46 19.42 1.53 -3.68
CA GLU A 46 18.70 2.50 -4.50
C GLU A 46 17.64 3.27 -3.69
N ILE A 47 16.93 2.58 -2.78
CA ILE A 47 16.01 3.24 -1.84
C ILE A 47 16.77 4.26 -1.00
N ARG A 48 17.87 3.85 -0.36
CA ARG A 48 18.70 4.74 0.47
C ARG A 48 19.22 5.92 -0.34
N ARG A 49 19.67 5.69 -1.59
CA ARG A 49 20.13 6.74 -2.49
C ARG A 49 19.02 7.75 -2.78
N ARG A 50 17.85 7.31 -3.26
CA ARG A 50 16.75 8.21 -3.63
C ARG A 50 16.22 9.00 -2.44
N LEU A 51 16.16 8.41 -1.24
CA LEU A 51 15.75 9.13 -0.02
C LEU A 51 16.63 10.35 0.31
N THR A 52 17.87 10.41 -0.21
CA THR A 52 18.77 11.56 0.00
C THR A 52 18.69 12.62 -1.10
N LEU A 53 18.05 12.33 -2.23
CA LEU A 53 18.01 13.24 -3.38
C LEU A 53 17.04 14.40 -3.12
N PRO A 54 17.39 15.64 -3.53
CA PRO A 54 16.53 16.81 -3.34
C PRO A 54 15.11 16.67 -3.90
N GLU A 55 14.93 15.90 -4.97
CA GLU A 55 13.65 15.66 -5.63
C GLU A 55 12.69 14.73 -4.86
N PHE A 56 13.22 13.92 -3.93
CA PHE A 56 12.45 12.92 -3.19
C PHE A 56 12.46 13.13 -1.67
N LYS A 57 13.52 13.76 -1.12
CA LYS A 57 13.77 13.85 0.33
C LYS A 57 12.62 14.47 1.14
N ASP A 58 11.83 15.35 0.53
CA ASP A 58 10.74 16.07 1.19
C ASP A 58 9.37 15.39 0.97
N ARG A 59 9.32 14.29 0.20
CA ARG A 59 8.11 13.51 -0.05
C ARG A 59 7.83 12.55 1.10
N ALA A 60 6.56 12.42 1.49
CA ALA A 60 6.16 11.58 2.60
C ALA A 60 4.88 10.78 2.30
N VAL A 61 4.85 9.53 2.76
CA VAL A 61 3.60 8.77 2.84
C VAL A 61 2.93 9.13 4.16
N ARG A 62 1.64 9.47 4.09
CA ARG A 62 0.83 9.86 5.24
C ARG A 62 -0.32 8.89 5.41
N MET A 63 -0.51 8.42 6.63
CA MET A 63 -1.67 7.62 7.01
C MET A 63 -2.54 8.39 8.00
N ARG A 64 -3.81 8.58 7.66
CA ARG A 64 -4.85 9.07 8.58
C ARG A 64 -5.71 7.91 9.01
N VAL A 65 -5.96 7.81 10.31
CA VAL A 65 -6.83 6.80 10.89
C VAL A 65 -8.05 7.49 11.47
N ARG A 66 -9.23 7.05 11.04
CA ARG A 66 -10.51 7.51 11.58
C ARG A 66 -11.29 6.32 12.12
N LYS A 67 -11.95 6.57 13.25
CA LYS A 67 -12.85 5.63 13.90
C LYS A 67 -14.28 6.02 13.58
N ASP A 68 -15.01 5.11 12.95
CA ASP A 68 -16.46 5.19 12.80
C ASP A 68 -17.14 4.29 13.86
N PRO A 69 -18.46 4.43 14.07
CA PRO A 69 -19.20 3.57 15.00
C PRO A 69 -18.99 2.08 14.72
N THR A 70 -18.96 1.67 13.45
CA THR A 70 -18.94 0.27 13.01
C THR A 70 -17.64 -0.19 12.37
N ARG A 71 -16.70 0.72 12.08
CA ARG A 71 -15.49 0.41 11.30
C ARG A 71 -14.30 1.32 11.64
N TRP A 72 -13.11 0.83 11.31
CA TRP A 72 -11.91 1.64 11.17
C TRP A 72 -11.76 2.06 9.70
N VAL A 73 -11.31 3.29 9.49
CA VAL A 73 -11.05 3.86 8.16
C VAL A 73 -9.61 4.34 8.14
N PHE A 74 -8.82 3.82 7.21
CA PHE A 74 -7.44 4.20 6.99
C PHE A 74 -7.34 4.89 5.63
N GLU A 75 -6.87 6.13 5.60
CA GLU A 75 -6.53 6.83 4.37
C GLU A 75 -5.01 6.92 4.29
N ILE A 76 -4.42 6.32 3.26
CA ILE A 76 -3.00 6.39 2.97
C ILE A 76 -2.83 7.23 1.70
N SER A 77 -1.94 8.21 1.74
CA SER A 77 -1.61 9.07 0.61
C SER A 77 -0.10 9.29 0.48
N ASP A 78 0.40 9.27 -0.74
CA ASP A 78 1.77 9.62 -1.10
C ASP A 78 1.83 10.95 -1.87
N ASP A 79 3.05 11.43 -2.13
CA ASP A 79 3.32 12.68 -2.87
C ASP A 79 3.66 12.42 -4.35
N GLY A 80 3.42 11.20 -4.84
CA GLY A 80 3.61 10.81 -6.23
C GLY A 80 2.49 11.29 -7.16
N GLU A 81 2.69 11.04 -8.45
CA GLU A 81 1.76 11.45 -9.51
C GLU A 81 0.48 10.59 -9.57
N GLY A 82 0.47 9.47 -8.85
CA GLY A 82 -0.57 8.44 -8.95
C GLY A 82 -0.31 7.45 -10.08
N PHE A 83 -1.23 6.51 -10.24
CA PHE A 83 -1.11 5.43 -11.22
C PHE A 83 -2.50 4.90 -11.60
N ASP A 84 -2.62 4.24 -12.75
CA ASP A 84 -3.89 3.60 -13.16
C ASP A 84 -4.13 2.30 -12.38
N TRP A 85 -4.59 2.42 -11.13
CA TRP A 85 -4.81 1.30 -10.22
C TRP A 85 -5.85 0.29 -10.72
N ARG A 86 -6.75 0.69 -11.64
CA ARG A 86 -7.81 -0.19 -12.17
C ARG A 86 -7.19 -1.43 -12.83
N ARG A 87 -6.05 -1.24 -13.50
CA ARG A 87 -5.27 -2.32 -14.11
C ARG A 87 -4.71 -3.31 -13.10
N PHE A 88 -4.71 -3.00 -11.81
CA PHE A 88 -4.12 -3.79 -10.73
C PHE A 88 -5.16 -4.29 -9.73
N LEU A 89 -6.44 -3.91 -9.88
CA LEU A 89 -7.54 -4.38 -9.02
C LEU A 89 -8.14 -5.71 -9.49
N ASP A 90 -8.09 -5.99 -10.79
CA ASP A 90 -8.57 -7.25 -11.34
C ASP A 90 -7.58 -8.37 -11.05
N PHE A 91 -8.11 -9.53 -10.66
CA PHE A 91 -7.31 -10.74 -10.43
C PHE A 91 -6.78 -11.23 -11.78
N ASP A 92 -5.51 -10.94 -12.05
CA ASP A 92 -4.78 -11.46 -13.19
C ASP A 92 -3.98 -12.70 -12.73
N PRO A 93 -4.33 -13.92 -13.20
CA PRO A 93 -3.63 -15.14 -12.84
C PRO A 93 -2.13 -15.09 -13.11
N GLU A 94 -1.69 -14.36 -14.15
CA GLU A 94 -0.25 -14.21 -14.44
C GLU A 94 0.48 -13.41 -13.36
N ARG A 95 -0.23 -12.49 -12.68
CA ARG A 95 0.32 -11.68 -11.59
C ARG A 95 0.29 -12.36 -10.23
N ALA A 96 -0.55 -13.39 -10.05
CA ALA A 96 -0.49 -14.24 -8.87
C ALA A 96 0.89 -14.93 -8.75
N PHE A 97 1.53 -15.21 -9.89
CA PHE A 97 2.87 -15.79 -9.98
C PHE A 97 4.00 -14.76 -10.11
N ALA A 98 3.68 -13.47 -10.28
CA ALA A 98 4.70 -12.42 -10.36
C ALA A 98 5.38 -12.21 -8.99
N PRO A 99 6.73 -12.07 -8.96
CA PRO A 99 7.48 -11.84 -7.73
C PRO A 99 7.15 -10.48 -7.08
N ASN A 100 6.65 -9.51 -7.86
CA ASN A 100 6.23 -8.18 -7.43
C ASN A 100 4.79 -7.91 -7.94
N GLY A 101 3.93 -7.29 -7.13
CA GLY A 101 2.53 -6.98 -7.50
C GLY A 101 1.45 -7.69 -6.67
N ARG A 102 1.85 -8.57 -5.74
CA ARG A 102 0.91 -9.26 -4.84
C ARG A 102 0.28 -8.35 -3.79
N GLY A 103 0.92 -7.25 -3.39
CA GLY A 103 0.49 -6.43 -2.25
C GLY A 103 -0.92 -5.85 -2.37
N ILE A 104 -1.33 -5.35 -3.55
CA ILE A 104 -2.68 -4.78 -3.76
C ILE A 104 -3.75 -5.89 -3.80
N ALA A 105 -3.45 -7.03 -4.44
CA ALA A 105 -4.36 -8.16 -4.53
C ALA A 105 -4.51 -8.89 -3.18
N LEU A 106 -3.41 -9.12 -2.46
CA LEU A 106 -3.37 -9.76 -1.15
C LEU A 106 -4.03 -8.90 -0.08
N SER A 107 -3.80 -7.58 -0.07
CA SER A 107 -4.41 -6.69 0.92
C SER A 107 -5.95 -6.66 0.81
N ARG A 108 -6.51 -6.78 -0.40
CA ARG A 108 -7.96 -6.95 -0.61
C ARG A 108 -8.48 -8.31 -0.10
N GLN A 109 -7.70 -9.38 -0.24
CA GLN A 109 -8.11 -10.74 0.17
C GLN A 109 -8.02 -10.96 1.68
N LEU A 110 -7.15 -10.22 2.39
CA LEU A 110 -6.65 -10.71 3.67
C LEU A 110 -7.33 -10.13 4.92
N SER A 111 -7.97 -8.96 4.92
CA SER A 111 -8.72 -8.47 6.10
C SER A 111 -9.60 -7.24 5.86
N PHE A 112 -9.56 -6.63 4.68
CA PHE A 112 -10.21 -5.36 4.44
C PHE A 112 -11.65 -5.58 3.96
N SER A 113 -12.61 -4.88 4.56
CA SER A 113 -13.97 -4.81 4.01
C SER A 113 -14.00 -4.08 2.67
N SER A 114 -13.13 -3.08 2.51
CA SER A 114 -12.96 -2.39 1.24
C SER A 114 -11.56 -1.83 1.10
N LEU A 115 -11.08 -1.77 -0.15
CA LEU A 115 -9.89 -1.03 -0.56
C LEU A 115 -10.27 -0.23 -1.80
N THR A 116 -10.13 1.09 -1.74
CA THR A 116 -10.55 2.00 -2.81
C THR A 116 -9.49 3.05 -3.06
N TYR A 117 -8.95 3.07 -4.27
CA TYR A 117 -8.07 4.15 -4.72
C TYR A 117 -8.87 5.35 -5.21
N ILE A 118 -8.34 6.55 -4.98
CA ILE A 118 -8.91 7.82 -5.40
C ILE A 118 -8.03 8.41 -6.52
N PRO A 119 -8.61 8.89 -7.64
CA PRO A 119 -7.85 9.55 -8.69
C PRO A 119 -6.96 10.69 -8.13
N PRO A 120 -5.70 10.83 -8.59
CA PRO A 120 -5.06 10.10 -9.70
C PRO A 120 -4.44 8.73 -9.31
N GLY A 121 -4.63 8.24 -8.09
CA GLY A 121 -4.16 6.91 -7.65
C GLY A 121 -3.11 6.95 -6.55
N ASN A 122 -2.69 8.14 -6.12
CA ASN A 122 -1.76 8.37 -5.00
C ASN A 122 -2.46 8.41 -3.63
N ARG A 123 -3.71 7.95 -3.57
CA ARG A 123 -4.49 7.85 -2.33
C ARG A 123 -5.33 6.60 -2.34
N VAL A 124 -5.28 5.86 -1.23
CA VAL A 124 -6.08 4.66 -0.98
C VAL A 124 -6.81 4.77 0.35
N VAL A 125 -8.08 4.38 0.32
CA VAL A 125 -8.94 4.30 1.50
C VAL A 125 -9.26 2.84 1.77
N VAL A 126 -8.91 2.39 2.97
CA VAL A 126 -9.15 1.04 3.47
C VAL A 126 -10.17 1.09 4.61
N THR A 127 -11.12 0.15 4.61
CA THR A 127 -12.05 0.00 5.74
C THR A 127 -11.99 -1.40 6.34
N VAL A 128 -12.11 -1.47 7.66
CA VAL A 128 -12.07 -2.72 8.44
C VAL A 128 -13.21 -2.70 9.45
N PRO A 129 -13.99 -3.79 9.64
CA PRO A 129 -15.04 -3.82 10.64
C PRO A 129 -14.45 -3.67 12.04
N ARG A 130 -15.18 -3.00 12.93
CA ARG A 130 -14.89 -3.08 14.36
C ARG A 130 -15.54 -4.32 14.91
N GLU A 131 -14.79 -5.11 15.68
CA GLU A 131 -15.42 -6.05 16.59
C GLU A 131 -16.26 -5.23 17.57
N GLN A 132 -17.58 -5.47 17.55
CA GLN A 132 -18.43 -5.04 18.64
C GLN A 132 -18.15 -6.00 19.78
N THR A 133 -17.55 -5.52 20.86
CA THR A 133 -17.61 -6.24 22.12
C THR A 133 -19.10 -6.33 22.47
N PRO A 134 -19.70 -7.53 22.60
CA PRO A 134 -21.05 -7.63 23.14
C PRO A 134 -21.01 -6.99 24.53
N GLU A 135 -21.90 -6.03 24.79
CA GLU A 135 -22.15 -5.54 26.15
C GLU A 135 -22.64 -6.67 27.06
#